data_AF-H5TRW7-F1
#
_entry.id   AF-H5TRW7-F1
#
_cell.length_a   1.000
_cell.length_b   1.000
_cell.length_c   1.000
_cell.angle_alpha   90.00
_cell.angle_beta   90.00
_cell.angle_gamma   90.00
#
_symmetry.space_group_name_H-M   'P 1'
#
loop_
_entity.id
_entity.type
_entity.pdbx_description
1 polymer ?
#
loop_
_entity_poly.entity_id
_entity_poly.type
_entity_poly.pdbx_seq_one_letter_code
_entity_poly.pdbx_strand_id
1 'polypeptide(L)'
;MSDNKHGPRIFVSHAHADGEYVKKFVTSILVRGAALHARDIFYSSAADMGVSSGEPLMDRVHREASGSALIIAMVTPTYQARPVCVAELGAAWARDVLFPVLAPGMDRSELEGVLPGLLIKQADDSAVLEELSDRIRELGFEFQSTSFGEGKAEWKSELRKGLVPAPLKAPPSADDMQRLEEELKSTEELLDKKNDELTKLKDRYAKLKKAKTEAAIQEADLPADEYERFAALRDTVATALRKLSTVVAEAVWHEAAGQEMRTPERYNFPDRCDDIETENKQGRLIVDEDDNTVRPNLHFPAVKQAYKAVADLRAYLTVGERSESFEDWFESTYETPMDLAKQACWDAVI
;
A
#
# COMPACT_ATOMS: atom_id res chain seq x y z
N MET A 1 20.97 4.72 -58.46
CA MET A 1 20.19 4.50 -57.23
C MET A 1 20.65 5.55 -56.23
N SER A 2 19.96 6.68 -56.18
CA SER A 2 20.34 7.82 -55.33
C SER A 2 19.82 7.59 -53.92
N ASP A 3 20.75 7.31 -53.01
CA ASP A 3 20.57 7.35 -51.56
C ASP A 3 20.10 8.74 -51.13
N ASN A 4 18.81 8.88 -50.78
CA ASN A 4 18.24 10.16 -50.37
C ASN A 4 18.48 10.41 -48.88
N LYS A 5 19.65 10.98 -48.54
CA LYS A 5 20.11 11.32 -47.17
C LYS A 5 19.47 12.59 -46.60
N HIS A 6 18.17 12.81 -46.75
CA HIS A 6 17.51 13.92 -46.05
C HIS A 6 16.41 13.38 -45.16
N GLY A 7 16.47 13.75 -43.87
CA GLY A 7 15.43 13.45 -42.90
C GLY A 7 14.09 14.14 -43.24
N PRO A 8 13.06 13.89 -42.42
CA PRO A 8 11.73 14.49 -42.59
C PRO A 8 11.77 15.99 -42.82
N ARG A 9 11.06 16.46 -43.84
CA ARG A 9 11.01 17.88 -44.20
C ARG A 9 9.91 18.64 -43.46
N ILE A 10 8.87 17.94 -43.02
CA ILE A 10 7.74 18.49 -42.29
C ILE A 10 7.70 17.84 -40.90
N PHE A 11 7.73 18.65 -39.86
CA PHE A 11 7.55 18.22 -38.48
C PHE A 11 6.21 18.70 -37.95
N VAL A 12 5.38 17.78 -37.43
CA VAL A 12 4.15 18.13 -36.73
C VAL A 12 4.40 18.11 -35.22
N SER A 13 4.68 19.30 -34.68
CA SER A 13 4.87 19.54 -33.25
C SER A 13 3.51 19.46 -32.54
N HIS A 14 3.43 18.61 -31.52
CA HIS A 14 2.20 18.38 -30.76
C HIS A 14 2.49 17.85 -29.36
N ALA A 15 1.54 17.99 -28.43
CA ALA A 15 1.61 17.30 -27.15
C ALA A 15 1.31 15.81 -27.34
N HIS A 16 2.08 14.95 -26.66
CA HIS A 16 1.89 13.49 -26.72
C HIS A 16 0.45 13.04 -26.40
N ALA A 17 -0.23 13.77 -25.50
CA ALA A 17 -1.63 13.49 -25.14
C ALA A 17 -2.61 13.62 -26.33
N ASP A 18 -2.26 14.41 -27.36
CA ASP A 18 -3.10 14.66 -28.53
C ASP A 18 -2.80 13.72 -29.70
N GLY A 19 -2.08 12.61 -29.45
CA GLY A 19 -1.58 11.72 -30.50
C GLY A 19 -2.64 11.24 -31.49
N GLU A 20 -3.83 10.85 -31.03
CA GLU A 20 -4.93 10.41 -31.91
C GLU A 20 -5.50 11.57 -32.75
N TYR A 21 -5.70 12.74 -32.15
CA TYR A 21 -6.15 13.94 -32.86
C TYR A 21 -5.18 14.33 -33.98
N VAL A 22 -3.88 14.36 -33.65
CA VAL A 22 -2.81 14.73 -34.59
C VAL A 22 -2.63 13.67 -35.67
N LYS A 23 -2.71 12.39 -35.32
CA LYS A 23 -2.64 11.28 -36.29
C LYS A 23 -3.73 11.38 -37.35
N LYS A 24 -4.93 11.81 -36.99
CA LYS A 24 -6.02 12.05 -37.94
C LYS A 24 -5.74 13.25 -38.84
N PHE A 25 -5.22 14.34 -38.28
CA PHE A 25 -4.78 15.48 -39.08
C PHE A 25 -3.70 15.09 -40.10
N VAL A 26 -2.66 14.38 -39.64
CA VAL A 26 -1.57 13.88 -40.49
C VAL A 26 -2.10 12.97 -41.59
N THR A 27 -2.91 11.97 -41.24
CA THR A 27 -3.46 11.01 -42.22
C THR A 27 -4.35 11.71 -43.26
N SER A 28 -5.25 12.59 -42.84
CA SER A 28 -6.22 13.23 -43.75
C SER A 28 -5.59 14.37 -44.57
N ILE A 29 -4.85 15.28 -43.94
CA ILE A 29 -4.33 16.49 -44.62
C ILE A 29 -2.99 16.21 -45.29
N LEU A 30 -2.02 15.62 -44.58
CA LEU A 30 -0.66 15.48 -45.09
C LEU A 30 -0.51 14.26 -46.00
N VAL A 31 -0.96 13.09 -45.55
CA VAL A 31 -0.80 11.84 -46.30
C VAL A 31 -1.82 11.75 -47.43
N ARG A 32 -3.11 11.85 -47.15
CA ARG A 32 -4.15 11.76 -48.20
C ARG A 32 -4.26 13.06 -49.00
N GLY A 33 -4.31 14.20 -48.32
CA GLY A 33 -4.51 15.49 -48.96
C GLY A 33 -3.32 15.92 -49.82
N ALA A 34 -2.13 15.99 -49.20
CA ALA A 34 -0.90 16.45 -49.85
C ALA A 34 -0.06 15.32 -50.46
N ALA A 35 -0.56 14.07 -50.46
CA ALA A 35 0.12 12.89 -51.02
C ALA A 35 1.54 12.65 -50.46
N LEU A 36 1.80 13.10 -49.23
CA LEU A 36 3.12 12.98 -48.60
C LEU A 36 3.38 11.55 -48.11
N HIS A 37 4.63 11.11 -48.20
CA HIS A 37 5.04 9.81 -47.69
C HIS A 37 5.46 9.89 -46.21
N ALA A 38 5.46 8.74 -45.54
CA ALA A 38 5.96 8.58 -44.16
C ALA A 38 7.34 9.22 -43.92
N ARG A 39 8.25 9.13 -44.91
CA ARG A 39 9.60 9.71 -44.84
C ARG A 39 9.64 11.24 -44.85
N ASP A 40 8.58 11.88 -45.34
CA ASP A 40 8.52 13.33 -45.50
C ASP A 40 8.02 14.02 -44.21
N ILE A 41 7.40 13.25 -43.32
CA ILE A 41 6.69 13.72 -42.12
C ILE A 41 7.33 13.12 -40.87
N PHE A 42 7.55 13.95 -39.86
CA PHE A 42 7.85 13.51 -38.51
C PHE A 42 6.76 13.94 -37.55
N TYR A 43 6.30 13.03 -36.70
CA TYR A 43 5.57 13.35 -35.47
C TYR A 43 5.77 12.21 -34.48
N SER A 44 6.10 12.54 -33.23
CA SER A 44 6.59 11.57 -32.24
C SER A 44 5.60 10.47 -31.84
N SER A 45 4.29 10.65 -32.09
CA SER A 45 3.24 9.71 -31.66
C SER A 45 2.87 8.65 -32.71
N ALA A 46 3.57 8.60 -33.85
CA ALA A 46 3.41 7.53 -34.84
C ALA A 46 4.28 6.32 -34.52
N ALA A 47 3.75 5.10 -34.73
CA ALA A 47 4.53 3.87 -34.59
C ALA A 47 5.54 3.66 -35.73
N ASP A 48 5.27 4.22 -36.91
CA ASP A 48 6.01 4.06 -38.17
C ASP A 48 6.74 5.34 -38.65
N MET A 49 6.30 6.52 -38.18
CA MET A 49 6.85 7.85 -38.50
C MET A 49 7.43 8.60 -37.29
N GLY A 50 7.44 7.96 -36.12
CA GLY A 50 7.91 8.53 -34.85
C GLY A 50 9.32 8.08 -34.48
N VAL A 51 9.54 7.83 -33.19
CA VAL A 51 10.85 7.42 -32.65
C VAL A 51 10.87 5.90 -32.44
N SER A 52 11.92 5.24 -32.97
CA SER A 52 12.07 3.79 -32.81
C SER A 52 12.39 3.42 -31.37
N SER A 53 11.94 2.24 -30.93
CA SER A 53 12.28 1.71 -29.61
C SER A 53 13.81 1.66 -29.43
N GLY A 54 14.31 2.29 -28.36
CA GLY A 54 15.75 2.40 -28.08
C GLY A 54 16.43 3.65 -28.64
N GLU A 55 15.77 4.47 -29.47
CA GLU A 55 16.28 5.78 -29.90
C GLU A 55 15.94 6.85 -28.85
N PRO A 56 16.89 7.75 -28.47
CA PRO A 56 16.61 8.86 -27.57
C PRO A 56 15.62 9.84 -28.19
N LEU A 57 14.38 9.83 -27.70
CA LEU A 57 13.26 10.66 -28.18
C LEU A 57 13.62 12.15 -28.26
N MET A 58 14.24 12.69 -27.22
CA MET A 58 14.58 14.12 -27.18
C MET A 58 15.64 14.50 -28.20
N ASP A 59 16.62 13.63 -28.46
CA ASP A 59 17.64 13.89 -29.49
C ASP A 59 17.01 13.88 -30.88
N ARG A 60 16.05 12.97 -31.12
CA ARG A 60 15.31 12.92 -32.37
C ARG A 60 14.47 14.18 -32.55
N VAL A 61 13.67 14.53 -31.55
CA VAL A 61 12.83 15.74 -31.55
C VAL A 61 13.67 16.99 -31.79
N HIS A 62 14.80 17.14 -31.09
CA HIS A 62 15.70 18.28 -31.25
C HIS A 62 16.28 18.37 -32.66
N ARG A 63 16.66 17.23 -33.25
CA ARG A 63 17.16 17.15 -34.63
C ARG A 63 16.10 17.57 -35.64
N GLU A 64 14.85 17.12 -35.48
CA GLU A 64 13.76 17.46 -36.39
C GLU A 64 13.31 18.92 -36.21
N ALA A 65 13.21 19.41 -34.97
CA ALA A 65 12.96 20.82 -34.67
C ALA A 65 14.02 21.77 -35.25
N SER A 66 15.26 21.28 -35.44
CA SER A 66 16.36 22.04 -36.05
C SER A 66 16.49 21.83 -37.56
N GLY A 67 16.01 20.70 -38.10
CA GLY A 67 16.28 20.24 -39.46
C GLY A 67 15.08 20.34 -40.41
N SER A 68 13.85 20.28 -39.92
CA SER A 68 12.66 20.37 -40.78
C SER A 68 12.50 21.77 -41.39
N ALA A 69 11.99 21.81 -42.62
CA ALA A 69 11.78 23.02 -43.41
C ALA A 69 10.40 23.65 -43.16
N LEU A 70 9.47 22.89 -42.58
CA LEU A 70 8.17 23.35 -42.13
C LEU A 70 7.84 22.65 -40.81
N ILE A 71 7.43 23.43 -39.81
CA ILE A 71 7.01 22.93 -38.51
C ILE A 71 5.57 23.35 -38.28
N ILE A 72 4.66 22.38 -38.34
CA ILE A 72 3.24 22.58 -38.07
C ILE A 72 3.04 22.42 -36.56
N ALA A 73 2.74 23.51 -35.87
CA ALA A 73 2.44 23.47 -34.44
C ALA A 73 0.93 23.30 -34.23
N MET A 74 0.53 22.13 -33.74
CA MET A 74 -0.86 21.85 -33.38
C MET A 74 -1.15 22.40 -31.99
N VAL A 75 -1.63 23.65 -31.94
CA VAL A 75 -1.87 24.37 -30.68
C VAL A 75 -3.18 23.90 -30.06
N THR A 76 -3.07 23.18 -28.95
CA THR A 76 -4.14 22.63 -28.11
C THR A 76 -3.94 23.12 -26.67
N PRO A 77 -4.90 22.95 -25.75
CA PRO A 77 -4.66 23.26 -24.33
C PRO A 77 -3.47 22.49 -23.76
N THR A 78 -3.37 21.20 -24.07
CA THR A 78 -2.28 20.29 -23.72
C THR A 78 -0.94 20.68 -24.35
N TYR A 79 -0.92 21.26 -25.55
CA TYR A 79 0.29 21.79 -26.18
C TYR A 79 0.94 22.91 -25.36
N GLN A 80 0.14 23.88 -24.95
CA GLN A 80 0.60 25.07 -24.21
C GLN A 80 1.21 24.71 -22.85
N ALA A 81 0.68 23.67 -22.20
CA ALA A 81 1.17 23.19 -20.91
C ALA A 81 2.45 22.34 -20.97
N ARG A 82 3.01 22.07 -22.17
CA ARG A 82 4.18 21.19 -22.34
C ARG A 82 5.42 22.02 -22.70
N PRO A 83 6.41 22.13 -21.79
CA PRO A 83 7.62 22.94 -22.02
C PRO A 83 8.38 22.58 -23.29
N VAL A 84 8.43 21.28 -23.64
CA VAL A 84 9.10 20.80 -24.86
C VAL A 84 8.41 21.33 -26.11
N CYS A 85 7.07 21.28 -26.18
CA CYS A 85 6.30 21.82 -27.30
C CYS A 85 6.51 23.33 -27.46
N VAL A 86 6.52 24.08 -26.35
CA VAL A 86 6.81 25.52 -26.35
C VAL A 86 8.22 25.82 -26.82
N ALA A 87 9.20 24.99 -26.45
CA ALA A 87 10.58 25.11 -26.93
C ALA A 87 10.71 24.83 -28.43
N GLU A 88 10.05 23.77 -28.94
CA GLU A 88 9.99 23.46 -30.38
C GLU A 88 9.35 24.61 -31.17
N LEU A 89 8.27 25.19 -30.66
CA LEU A 89 7.64 26.37 -31.24
C LEU A 89 8.59 27.55 -31.30
N GLY A 90 9.31 27.84 -30.22
CA GLY A 90 10.30 28.90 -30.18
C GLY A 90 11.42 28.71 -31.21
N ALA A 91 11.92 27.49 -31.35
CA ALA A 91 12.94 27.14 -32.35
C ALA A 91 12.43 27.31 -33.80
N ALA A 92 11.19 26.88 -34.06
CA ALA A 92 10.54 27.04 -35.35
C ALA A 92 10.27 28.51 -35.69
N TRP A 93 9.79 29.29 -34.71
CA TRP A 93 9.50 30.71 -34.85
C TRP A 93 10.76 31.51 -35.18
N ALA A 94 11.87 31.26 -34.48
CA ALA A 94 13.15 31.92 -34.73
C ALA A 94 13.73 31.62 -36.12
N ARG A 95 13.29 30.54 -36.78
CA ARG A 95 13.75 30.09 -38.10
C ARG A 95 12.79 30.43 -39.25
N ASP A 96 11.64 31.07 -38.97
CA ASP A 96 10.58 31.36 -39.96
C ASP A 96 10.04 30.11 -40.70
N VAL A 97 10.04 28.97 -40.01
CA VAL A 97 9.49 27.70 -40.51
C VAL A 97 8.22 27.28 -39.79
N LEU A 98 7.74 28.09 -38.85
CA LEU A 98 6.56 27.81 -38.04
C LEU A 98 5.26 28.03 -38.82
N PHE A 99 4.36 27.05 -38.78
CA PHE A 99 2.98 27.15 -39.24
C PHE A 99 2.06 26.73 -38.09
N PRO A 100 1.61 27.67 -37.23
CA PRO A 100 0.80 27.34 -36.08
C PRO A 100 -0.68 27.27 -36.46
N VAL A 101 -1.37 26.21 -36.02
CA VAL A 101 -2.82 26.06 -36.19
C VAL A 101 -3.48 25.79 -34.85
N LEU A 102 -4.62 26.43 -34.61
CA LEU A 102 -5.38 26.30 -33.38
C LEU A 102 -6.35 25.13 -33.49
N ALA A 103 -6.44 24.30 -32.45
CA ALA A 103 -7.45 23.25 -32.43
C ALA A 103 -8.87 23.83 -32.54
N PRO A 104 -9.78 23.17 -33.29
CA PRO A 104 -11.17 23.60 -33.37
C PRO A 104 -11.81 23.69 -31.98
N GLY A 105 -12.55 24.76 -31.74
CA GLY A 105 -13.22 25.02 -30.46
C GLY A 105 -12.39 25.77 -29.42
N MET A 106 -11.09 25.98 -29.63
CA MET A 106 -10.31 26.95 -28.85
C MET A 106 -10.53 28.38 -29.36
N ASP A 107 -10.56 29.32 -28.42
CA ASP A 107 -10.55 30.76 -28.66
C ASP A 107 -9.13 31.33 -28.57
N ARG A 108 -8.87 32.43 -29.29
CA ARG A 108 -7.57 33.10 -29.26
C ARG A 108 -7.24 33.70 -27.89
N SER A 109 -8.23 34.01 -27.05
CA SER A 109 -8.02 34.49 -25.68
C SER A 109 -7.45 33.42 -24.75
N GLU A 110 -7.52 32.14 -25.14
CA GLU A 110 -6.93 31.01 -24.40
C GLU A 110 -5.45 30.77 -24.78
N LEU A 111 -4.87 31.62 -25.64
CA LEU A 111 -3.47 31.54 -26.03
C LEU A 111 -2.57 32.17 -24.96
N GLU A 112 -1.45 31.51 -24.66
CA GLU A 112 -0.48 31.93 -23.66
C GLU A 112 0.91 32.22 -24.26
N GLY A 113 1.72 33.00 -23.53
CA GLY A 113 3.10 33.29 -23.90
C GLY A 113 3.23 34.11 -25.20
N VAL A 114 3.99 33.59 -26.17
CA VAL A 114 4.22 34.26 -27.46
C VAL A 114 3.08 34.04 -28.47
N LEU A 115 2.22 33.06 -28.24
CA LEU A 115 1.15 32.65 -29.15
C LEU A 115 0.11 33.76 -29.45
N PRO A 116 -0.32 34.60 -28.48
CA PRO A 116 -1.24 35.70 -28.75
C PRO A 116 -0.71 36.72 -29.77
N GLY A 117 0.61 36.89 -29.83
CA GLY A 117 1.29 37.77 -30.78
C GLY A 117 1.35 37.21 -32.20
N LEU A 118 1.01 35.93 -32.40
CA LEU A 118 0.99 35.26 -33.70
C LEU A 118 -0.43 35.25 -34.29
N LEU A 119 -0.52 35.32 -35.62
CA LEU A 119 -1.76 35.11 -36.34
C LEU A 119 -2.04 33.61 -36.47
N ILE A 120 -2.59 33.02 -35.42
CA ILE A 120 -3.05 31.63 -35.39
C ILE A 120 -4.54 31.57 -35.68
N LYS A 121 -4.93 30.68 -36.61
CA LYS A 121 -6.31 30.42 -37.00
C LYS A 121 -6.64 28.93 -36.82
N GLN A 122 -7.92 28.58 -36.87
CA GLN A 122 -8.38 27.24 -36.57
C GLN A 122 -7.98 26.21 -37.64
N ALA A 123 -7.66 25.00 -37.21
CA ALA A 123 -7.22 23.90 -38.07
C ALA A 123 -8.35 23.32 -38.96
N ASP A 124 -9.59 23.76 -38.81
CA ASP A 124 -10.73 23.42 -39.66
C ASP A 124 -11.17 24.57 -40.60
N ASP A 125 -10.50 25.72 -40.53
CA ASP A 125 -10.69 26.81 -41.48
C ASP A 125 -10.15 26.39 -42.86
N SER A 126 -11.01 26.45 -43.87
CA SER A 126 -10.65 26.07 -45.24
C SER A 126 -9.53 26.92 -45.83
N ALA A 127 -9.45 28.21 -45.47
CA ALA A 127 -8.44 29.13 -45.98
C ALA A 127 -7.06 28.85 -45.36
N VAL A 128 -7.03 28.50 -44.07
CA VAL A 128 -5.79 28.10 -43.36
C VAL A 128 -5.23 26.81 -43.95
N LEU A 129 -6.10 25.85 -44.23
CA LEU A 129 -5.67 24.60 -44.86
C LEU A 129 -5.17 24.83 -46.29
N GLU A 130 -5.72 25.81 -47.02
CA GLU A 130 -5.18 26.18 -48.34
C GLU A 130 -3.82 26.88 -48.23
N GLU A 131 -3.63 27.76 -47.24
CA GLU A 131 -2.33 28.37 -46.96
C GLU A 131 -1.27 27.31 -46.62
N LEU A 132 -1.65 26.28 -45.83
CA LEU A 132 -0.79 25.14 -45.54
C LEU A 132 -0.44 24.35 -46.83
N SER A 133 -1.42 24.15 -47.72
CA SER A 133 -1.23 23.50 -49.02
C SER A 133 -0.16 24.24 -49.84
N ASP A 134 -0.25 25.56 -49.91
CA ASP A 134 0.70 26.39 -50.65
C ASP A 134 2.08 26.34 -50.00
N ARG A 135 2.17 26.39 -48.67
CA ARG A 135 3.44 26.23 -47.95
C ARG A 135 4.08 24.87 -48.19
N ILE A 136 3.30 23.80 -48.30
CA ILE A 136 3.82 22.47 -48.64
C ILE A 136 4.32 22.44 -50.10
N ARG A 137 3.63 23.12 -51.04
CA ARG A 137 4.08 23.25 -52.44
C ARG A 137 5.37 24.05 -52.56
N GLU A 138 5.55 25.09 -51.76
CA GLU A 138 6.80 25.88 -51.71
C GLU A 138 8.02 25.04 -51.32
N LEU A 139 7.83 23.95 -50.57
CA LEU A 139 8.90 23.00 -50.29
C LEU A 139 9.27 22.17 -51.53
N GLY A 140 8.42 22.12 -52.57
CA GLY A 140 8.61 21.34 -53.79
C GLY A 140 7.82 20.02 -53.82
N PHE A 141 6.79 19.88 -52.99
CA PHE A 141 5.87 18.73 -53.07
C PHE A 141 4.75 19.02 -54.06
N GLU A 142 4.45 18.05 -54.92
CA GLU A 142 3.40 18.15 -55.94
C GLU A 142 2.24 17.21 -55.61
N PHE A 143 1.03 17.75 -55.56
CA PHE A 143 -0.19 16.99 -55.32
C PHE A 143 -1.39 17.69 -55.96
N GLN A 144 -2.43 16.91 -56.26
CA GLN A 144 -3.64 17.40 -56.92
C GLN A 144 -4.52 18.18 -55.95
N SER A 145 -5.05 19.34 -56.37
CA SER A 145 -6.00 20.12 -55.56
C SER A 145 -7.26 19.33 -55.20
N THR A 146 -7.66 18.36 -56.04
CA THR A 146 -8.74 17.42 -55.75
C THR A 146 -8.41 16.52 -54.55
N SER A 147 -7.21 15.93 -54.52
CA SER A 147 -6.72 15.10 -53.40
C SER A 147 -6.72 15.91 -52.10
N PHE A 148 -6.20 17.13 -52.15
CA PHE A 148 -6.18 18.02 -50.99
C PHE A 148 -7.60 18.38 -50.53
N GLY A 149 -8.52 18.63 -51.46
CA GLY A 149 -9.94 18.83 -51.18
C GLY A 149 -10.60 17.64 -50.48
N GLU A 150 -10.30 16.41 -50.91
CA GLU A 150 -10.77 15.19 -50.24
C GLU A 150 -10.21 15.04 -48.83
N GLY A 151 -8.91 15.32 -48.65
CA GLY A 151 -8.26 15.33 -47.34
C GLY A 151 -8.90 16.32 -46.38
N LYS A 152 -9.19 17.55 -46.85
CA LYS A 152 -9.94 18.56 -46.07
C LYS A 152 -11.34 18.05 -45.70
N ALA A 153 -12.05 17.41 -46.62
CA ALA A 153 -13.39 16.88 -46.36
C ALA A 153 -13.38 15.76 -45.31
N GLU A 154 -12.38 14.87 -45.37
CA GLU A 154 -12.18 13.81 -44.38
C GLU A 154 -11.83 14.38 -43.01
N TRP A 155 -10.87 15.30 -42.93
CA TRP A 155 -10.50 15.96 -41.67
C TRP A 155 -11.71 16.60 -40.98
N LYS A 156 -12.49 17.38 -41.74
CA LYS A 156 -13.75 17.97 -41.25
C LYS A 156 -14.77 16.92 -40.84
N SER A 157 -14.77 15.76 -41.50
CA SER A 157 -15.64 14.65 -41.12
C SER A 157 -15.24 14.03 -39.79
N GLU A 158 -13.95 13.87 -39.51
CA GLU A 158 -13.47 13.33 -38.23
C GLU A 158 -13.80 14.30 -37.08
N LEU A 159 -13.63 15.60 -37.29
CA LEU A 159 -14.04 16.63 -36.33
C LEU A 159 -15.54 16.58 -36.04
N ARG A 160 -16.39 16.45 -37.07
CA ARG A 160 -17.85 16.30 -36.90
C ARG A 160 -18.25 15.03 -36.14
N LYS A 161 -17.42 13.98 -36.17
CA LYS A 161 -17.65 12.76 -35.39
C LYS A 161 -17.24 12.90 -33.92
N GLY A 162 -16.80 14.09 -33.49
CA GLY A 162 -16.40 14.37 -32.10
C GLY A 162 -14.92 14.15 -31.84
N LEU A 163 -14.06 14.09 -32.87
CA LEU A 163 -12.62 14.09 -32.66
C LEU A 163 -12.18 15.44 -32.07
N VAL A 164 -11.66 15.42 -30.85
CA VAL A 164 -11.14 16.59 -30.13
C VAL A 164 -9.76 16.27 -29.55
N PRO A 165 -8.90 17.29 -29.32
CA PRO A 165 -7.67 17.11 -28.55
C PRO A 165 -7.93 16.60 -27.13
N ALA A 166 -6.89 16.11 -26.47
CA ALA A 166 -7.02 15.68 -25.08
C ALA A 166 -7.33 16.90 -24.19
N PRO A 167 -8.28 16.78 -23.24
CA PRO A 167 -8.56 17.86 -22.32
C PRO A 167 -7.34 18.11 -21.43
N LEU A 168 -7.11 19.36 -21.07
CA LEU A 168 -6.18 19.68 -20.00
C LEU A 168 -6.73 19.06 -18.71
N LYS A 169 -5.95 18.20 -18.04
CA LYS A 169 -6.33 17.77 -16.68
C LYS A 169 -6.31 19.02 -15.81
N ALA A 170 -7.46 19.39 -15.26
CA ALA A 170 -7.53 20.48 -14.31
C ALA A 170 -6.56 20.17 -13.16
N PRO A 171 -5.81 21.17 -12.66
CA PRO A 171 -5.11 20.99 -11.40
C PRO A 171 -6.14 20.56 -10.33
N PRO A 172 -5.75 19.69 -9.38
CA PRO A 172 -6.64 19.32 -8.28
C PRO A 172 -7.16 20.58 -7.61
N SER A 173 -8.45 20.59 -7.27
CA SER A 173 -9.06 21.72 -6.56
C SER A 173 -8.41 21.92 -5.19
N ALA A 174 -8.65 23.08 -4.56
CA ALA A 174 -8.22 23.29 -3.18
C ALA A 174 -8.78 22.21 -2.23
N ASP A 175 -10.03 21.79 -2.45
CA ASP A 175 -10.67 20.73 -1.69
C ASP A 175 -10.03 19.36 -1.96
N ASP A 176 -9.66 19.07 -3.21
CA ASP A 176 -8.91 17.84 -3.54
C ASP A 176 -7.52 17.83 -2.90
N MET A 177 -6.85 18.99 -2.86
CA MET A 177 -5.55 19.13 -2.20
C MET A 177 -5.68 18.92 -0.68
N GLN A 178 -6.69 19.50 -0.04
CA GLN A 178 -6.96 19.26 1.39
C GLN A 178 -7.24 17.79 1.68
N ARG A 179 -8.10 17.14 0.87
CA ARG A 179 -8.37 15.69 1.03
C ARG A 179 -7.09 14.87 0.88
N LEU A 180 -6.26 15.17 -0.12
CA LEU A 180 -5.00 14.46 -0.36
C LEU A 180 -4.01 14.67 0.79
N GLU A 181 -3.94 15.87 1.37
CA GLU A 181 -3.12 16.16 2.55
C GLU A 181 -3.61 15.38 3.78
N GLU A 182 -4.92 15.29 3.98
CA GLU A 182 -5.52 14.49 5.06
C GLU A 182 -5.26 12.99 4.87
N GLU A 183 -5.41 12.47 3.64
CA GLU A 183 -5.11 11.08 3.30
C GLU A 183 -3.62 10.77 3.48
N LEU A 184 -2.73 11.68 3.07
CA LEU A 184 -1.29 11.54 3.26
C LEU A 184 -0.95 11.44 4.73
N LYS A 185 -1.46 12.38 5.54
CA LYS A 185 -1.25 12.38 6.99
C LYS A 185 -1.76 11.10 7.66
N SER A 186 -2.97 10.65 7.29
CA SER A 186 -3.55 9.40 7.79
C SER A 186 -2.68 8.18 7.42
N THR A 187 -2.16 8.17 6.20
CA THR A 187 -1.28 7.10 5.72
C THR A 187 0.06 7.10 6.44
N GLU A 188 0.64 8.27 6.70
CA GLU A 188 1.87 8.42 7.48
C GLU A 188 1.68 7.94 8.93
N GLU A 189 0.58 8.34 9.59
CA GLU A 189 0.25 7.87 10.94
C GLU A 189 0.05 6.34 10.99
N LEU A 190 -0.57 5.75 9.97
CA LEU A 190 -0.73 4.31 9.86
C LEU A 190 0.62 3.61 9.61
N LEU A 191 1.48 4.20 8.78
CA LEU A 191 2.82 3.70 8.50
C LEU A 191 3.67 3.67 9.76
N ASP A 192 3.64 4.73 10.57
CA ASP A 192 4.35 4.79 11.85
C ASP A 192 3.87 3.71 12.82
N LYS A 193 2.55 3.54 12.98
CA LYS A 193 1.98 2.46 13.80
C LYS A 193 2.44 1.08 13.32
N LYS A 194 2.47 0.85 12.01
CA LYS A 194 2.91 -0.42 11.43
C LYS A 194 4.42 -0.64 11.61
N ASN A 195 5.22 0.40 11.54
CA ASN A 195 6.65 0.34 11.84
C ASN A 195 6.90 0.02 13.32
N ASP A 196 6.12 0.59 14.24
CA ASP A 196 6.17 0.26 15.67
C ASP A 196 5.79 -1.20 15.93
N GLU A 197 4.70 -1.68 15.34
CA GLU A 197 4.28 -3.09 15.40
C GLU A 197 5.39 -4.01 14.88
N LEU A 198 5.98 -3.67 13.72
CA LEU A 198 7.06 -4.44 13.11
C LEU A 198 8.30 -4.49 14.01
N THR A 199 8.64 -3.37 14.66
CA THR A 199 9.76 -3.29 15.60
C THR A 199 9.52 -4.18 16.81
N LYS A 200 8.34 -4.09 17.43
CA LYS A 200 7.93 -4.96 18.54
C LYS A 200 7.98 -6.44 18.14
N LEU A 201 7.50 -6.78 16.95
CA LEU A 201 7.50 -8.15 16.45
C LEU A 201 8.93 -8.66 16.20
N LYS A 202 9.82 -7.82 15.66
CA LYS A 202 11.24 -8.15 15.48
C LYS A 202 11.94 -8.38 16.82
N ASP A 203 11.68 -7.53 17.81
CA ASP A 203 12.25 -7.69 19.16
C ASP A 203 11.76 -8.98 19.82
N ARG A 204 10.47 -9.29 19.71
CA ARG A 204 9.89 -10.55 20.17
C ARG A 204 10.55 -11.74 19.48
N TYR A 205 10.68 -11.70 18.16
CA TYR A 205 11.35 -12.74 17.38
C TYR A 205 12.82 -12.90 17.78
N ALA A 206 13.55 -11.80 18.06
CA ALA A 206 14.93 -11.85 18.50
C ALA A 206 15.07 -12.47 19.90
N LYS A 207 14.15 -12.17 20.82
CA LYS A 207 14.07 -12.81 22.15
C LYS A 207 13.78 -14.31 22.04
N LEU A 208 12.79 -14.68 21.22
CA LEU A 208 12.45 -16.08 20.92
C LEU A 208 13.64 -16.84 20.32
N LYS A 209 14.36 -16.24 19.36
CA LYS A 209 15.54 -16.85 18.73
C LYS A 209 16.71 -17.06 19.71
N LYS A 210 16.85 -16.20 20.73
CA LYS A 210 17.86 -16.35 21.79
C LYS A 210 17.48 -17.40 22.83
N ALA A 211 16.19 -17.57 23.11
CA ALA A 211 15.70 -18.50 24.11
C ALA A 211 15.51 -19.91 23.52
N LYS A 212 16.48 -20.82 23.74
CA LYS A 212 16.51 -22.17 23.14
C LYS A 212 15.62 -23.23 23.83
N THR A 213 14.67 -22.86 24.68
CA THR A 213 13.89 -23.82 25.49
C THR A 213 12.39 -23.50 25.54
N GLU A 214 11.56 -24.56 25.52
CA GLU A 214 10.09 -24.55 25.45
C GLU A 214 9.42 -23.73 26.58
N ALA A 215 10.01 -23.67 27.76
CA ALA A 215 9.54 -22.83 28.88
C ALA A 215 9.63 -21.31 28.60
N ALA A 216 10.61 -20.87 27.80
CA ALA A 216 10.79 -19.46 27.48
C ALA A 216 9.91 -18.98 26.32
N ILE A 217 9.36 -19.91 25.54
CA ILE A 217 8.35 -19.63 24.51
C ILE A 217 7.02 -19.26 25.18
N GLN A 218 6.63 -19.98 26.24
CA GLN A 218 5.41 -19.71 27.01
C GLN A 218 5.47 -18.33 27.70
N GLU A 219 6.62 -17.97 28.27
CA GLU A 219 6.85 -16.66 28.90
C GLU A 219 6.74 -15.50 27.89
N ALA A 220 7.18 -15.69 26.65
CA ALA A 220 7.14 -14.66 25.60
C ALA A 220 5.74 -14.47 24.95
N ASP A 221 4.80 -15.36 25.26
CA ASP A 221 3.39 -15.27 24.84
C ASP A 221 2.50 -14.57 25.89
N LEU A 222 3.01 -14.35 27.11
CA LEU A 222 2.28 -13.62 28.13
C LEU A 222 2.25 -12.10 27.83
N PRO A 223 1.13 -11.41 28.15
CA PRO A 223 1.04 -9.96 28.03
C PRO A 223 2.13 -9.22 28.79
N ALA A 224 2.54 -8.06 28.27
CA ALA A 224 3.53 -7.19 28.92
C ALA A 224 2.94 -6.42 30.11
N ASP A 225 1.62 -6.27 30.17
CA ASP A 225 0.91 -5.63 31.27
C ASP A 225 0.75 -6.59 32.46
N GLU A 226 1.00 -6.10 33.68
CA GLU A 226 1.02 -6.92 34.90
C GLU A 226 -0.35 -7.47 35.28
N TYR A 227 -1.44 -6.74 34.98
CA TYR A 227 -2.81 -7.16 35.29
C TYR A 227 -3.29 -8.21 34.28
N GLU A 228 -3.04 -7.98 32.99
CA GLU A 228 -3.38 -8.95 31.94
C GLU A 228 -2.59 -10.26 32.11
N ARG A 229 -1.33 -10.16 32.52
CA ARG A 229 -0.50 -11.33 32.82
C ARG A 229 -1.01 -12.13 34.03
N PHE A 230 -1.40 -11.46 35.11
CA PHE A 230 -2.03 -12.11 36.26
C PHE A 230 -3.32 -12.84 35.87
N ALA A 231 -4.20 -12.16 35.13
CA ALA A 231 -5.46 -12.74 34.67
C ALA A 231 -5.22 -13.98 33.80
N ALA A 232 -4.26 -13.93 32.86
CA ALA A 232 -3.92 -15.07 32.01
C ALA A 232 -3.37 -16.27 32.80
N LEU A 233 -2.52 -16.03 33.81
CA LEU A 233 -1.99 -17.08 34.69
C LEU A 233 -3.11 -17.70 35.54
N ARG A 234 -3.99 -16.88 36.13
CA ARG A 234 -5.17 -17.33 36.88
C ARG A 234 -6.09 -18.20 36.02
N ASP A 235 -6.42 -17.75 34.81
CA ASP A 235 -7.31 -18.47 33.90
C ASP A 235 -6.69 -19.82 33.44
N THR A 236 -5.36 -19.86 33.31
CA THR A 236 -4.61 -21.09 33.04
C THR A 236 -4.73 -22.08 34.21
N VAL A 237 -4.57 -21.61 35.45
CA VAL A 237 -4.74 -22.42 36.66
C VAL A 237 -6.18 -22.93 36.77
N ALA A 238 -7.18 -22.06 36.66
CA ALA A 238 -8.60 -22.45 36.72
C ALA A 238 -8.95 -23.51 35.66
N THR A 239 -8.43 -23.35 34.43
CA THR A 239 -8.65 -24.33 33.34
C THR A 239 -7.98 -25.68 33.62
N ALA A 240 -6.80 -25.68 34.23
CA ALA A 240 -6.08 -26.90 34.59
C ALA A 240 -6.76 -27.64 35.75
N LEU A 241 -7.18 -26.91 36.79
CA LEU A 241 -7.84 -27.48 37.97
C LEU A 241 -9.26 -27.98 37.68
N ARG A 242 -10.01 -27.34 36.77
CA ARG A 242 -11.35 -27.81 36.36
C ARG A 242 -11.36 -29.23 35.79
N LYS A 243 -10.21 -29.73 35.31
CA LYS A 243 -10.06 -31.10 34.78
C LYS A 243 -9.82 -32.15 35.88
N LEU A 244 -9.61 -31.71 37.12
CA LEU A 244 -9.31 -32.54 38.28
C LEU A 244 -10.50 -32.51 39.24
N SER A 245 -10.61 -33.53 40.09
CA SER A 245 -11.57 -33.49 41.19
C SER A 245 -11.10 -32.57 42.30
N THR A 246 -12.03 -32.14 43.16
CA THR A 246 -11.78 -31.19 44.25
C THR A 246 -10.65 -31.66 45.17
N VAL A 247 -10.63 -32.95 45.50
CA VAL A 247 -9.59 -33.56 46.37
C VAL A 247 -8.20 -33.51 45.72
N VAL A 248 -8.12 -33.71 44.40
CA VAL A 248 -6.85 -33.63 43.66
C VAL A 248 -6.38 -32.17 43.54
N ALA A 249 -7.29 -31.23 43.31
CA ALA A 249 -6.97 -29.80 43.28
C ALA A 249 -6.44 -29.32 44.64
N GLU A 250 -7.05 -29.76 45.73
CA GLU A 250 -6.61 -29.46 47.10
C GLU A 250 -5.24 -30.07 47.41
N ALA A 251 -4.99 -31.33 47.01
CA ALA A 251 -3.68 -31.96 47.14
C ALA A 251 -2.59 -31.21 46.35
N VAL A 252 -2.92 -30.73 45.14
CA VAL A 252 -2.02 -29.89 44.32
C VAL A 252 -1.72 -28.57 45.02
N TRP A 253 -2.71 -27.93 45.64
CA TRP A 253 -2.50 -26.71 46.42
C TRP A 253 -1.60 -26.96 47.64
N HIS A 254 -1.86 -28.00 48.44
CA HIS A 254 -1.05 -28.35 49.60
C HIS A 254 0.42 -28.59 49.22
N GLU A 255 0.67 -29.39 48.18
CA GLU A 255 2.03 -29.62 47.65
C GLU A 255 2.67 -28.31 47.17
N ALA A 256 1.93 -27.47 46.44
CA ALA A 256 2.42 -26.19 45.95
C ALA A 256 2.67 -25.17 47.06
N ALA A 257 1.92 -25.23 48.17
CA ALA A 257 2.09 -24.40 49.36
C ALA A 257 3.19 -24.92 50.31
N GLY A 258 3.71 -26.13 50.07
CA GLY A 258 4.64 -26.81 50.99
C GLY A 258 3.97 -27.26 52.29
N GLN A 259 2.68 -27.56 52.25
CA GLN A 259 1.86 -27.99 53.38
C GLN A 259 1.48 -29.46 53.22
N GLU A 260 1.39 -30.20 54.31
CA GLU A 260 0.93 -31.59 54.28
C GLU A 260 -0.60 -31.65 54.23
N MET A 261 -1.14 -32.37 53.24
CA MET A 261 -2.54 -32.78 53.25
C MET A 261 -2.66 -34.10 54.02
N ARG A 262 -3.50 -34.15 55.05
CA ARG A 262 -3.78 -35.37 55.80
C ARG A 262 -5.12 -35.97 55.37
N THR A 263 -5.24 -37.29 55.41
CA THR A 263 -6.56 -37.89 55.20
C THR A 263 -7.47 -37.49 56.38
N PRO A 264 -8.72 -37.08 56.10
CA PRO A 264 -9.66 -36.73 57.15
C PRO A 264 -10.11 -37.98 57.91
N GLU A 265 -10.60 -37.81 59.13
CA GLU A 265 -11.17 -38.93 59.88
C GLU A 265 -12.43 -39.46 59.17
N ARG A 266 -12.39 -40.73 58.75
CA ARG A 266 -13.48 -41.36 57.98
C ARG A 266 -14.84 -41.29 58.66
N TYR A 267 -14.87 -41.30 59.99
CA TYR A 267 -16.11 -41.16 60.76
C TYR A 267 -16.80 -39.80 60.54
N ASN A 268 -16.01 -38.73 60.39
CA ASN A 268 -16.51 -37.36 60.25
C ASN A 268 -16.72 -36.97 58.78
N PHE A 269 -15.92 -37.54 57.86
CA PHE A 269 -15.96 -37.18 56.44
C PHE A 269 -15.86 -38.42 55.53
N PRO A 270 -16.88 -39.31 55.53
CA PRO A 270 -16.84 -40.56 54.77
C PRO A 270 -16.73 -40.33 53.26
N ASP A 271 -17.53 -39.42 52.70
CA ASP A 271 -17.54 -39.13 51.26
C ASP A 271 -16.17 -38.62 50.76
N ARG A 272 -15.51 -37.78 51.56
CA ARG A 272 -14.19 -37.23 51.23
C ARG A 272 -13.10 -38.30 51.26
N CYS A 273 -13.21 -39.28 52.17
CA CYS A 273 -12.30 -40.44 52.18
C CYS A 273 -12.52 -41.32 50.95
N ASP A 274 -13.78 -41.56 50.57
CA ASP A 274 -14.12 -42.37 49.40
C ASP A 274 -13.63 -41.68 48.09
N ASP A 275 -13.67 -40.35 48.01
CA ASP A 275 -13.09 -39.57 46.90
C ASP A 275 -11.56 -39.69 46.84
N ILE A 276 -10.87 -39.59 47.99
CA ILE A 276 -9.40 -39.79 48.07
C ILE A 276 -9.03 -41.20 47.60
N GLU A 277 -9.74 -42.23 48.09
CA GLU A 277 -9.50 -43.62 47.68
C GLU A 277 -9.74 -43.82 46.18
N THR A 278 -10.77 -43.17 45.62
CA THR A 278 -11.10 -43.23 44.20
C THR A 278 -10.00 -42.62 43.34
N GLU A 279 -9.50 -41.44 43.70
CA GLU A 279 -8.44 -40.76 42.96
C GLU A 279 -7.06 -41.41 43.14
N ASN A 280 -6.81 -42.05 44.28
CA ASN A 280 -5.65 -42.92 44.50
C ASN A 280 -5.69 -44.14 43.55
N LYS A 281 -6.84 -44.82 43.41
CA LYS A 281 -7.03 -45.91 42.45
C LYS A 281 -6.88 -45.47 40.99
N GLN A 282 -7.29 -44.24 40.68
CA GLN A 282 -7.10 -43.62 39.36
C GLN A 282 -5.65 -43.17 39.11
N GLY A 283 -4.78 -43.26 40.12
CA GLY A 283 -3.36 -42.92 40.04
C GLY A 283 -3.09 -41.41 40.03
N ARG A 284 -4.07 -40.58 40.40
CA ARG A 284 -3.92 -39.11 40.47
C ARG A 284 -3.44 -38.62 41.83
N LEU A 285 -3.71 -39.40 42.89
CA LEU A 285 -3.18 -39.19 44.23
C LEU A 285 -2.26 -40.34 44.62
N ILE A 286 -1.42 -40.08 45.62
CA ILE A 286 -0.62 -41.05 46.35
C ILE A 286 -1.00 -40.88 47.82
N VAL A 287 -1.48 -41.94 48.45
CA VAL A 287 -1.79 -41.97 49.88
C VAL A 287 -0.71 -42.78 50.58
N ASP A 288 -0.07 -42.19 51.56
CA ASP A 288 0.89 -42.87 52.44
C ASP A 288 0.14 -43.36 53.69
N GLU A 289 0.10 -44.68 53.86
CA GLU A 289 -0.64 -45.33 54.95
C GLU A 289 0.09 -45.23 56.30
N ASP A 290 1.40 -44.95 56.30
CA ASP A 290 2.22 -44.89 57.51
C ASP A 290 2.09 -43.54 58.24
N ASP A 291 2.01 -42.44 57.48
CA ASP A 291 1.89 -41.07 58.02
C ASP A 291 0.51 -40.43 57.79
N ASN A 292 -0.39 -41.16 57.11
CA ASN A 292 -1.74 -40.74 56.77
C ASN A 292 -1.78 -39.44 55.93
N THR A 293 -0.75 -39.23 55.10
CA THR A 293 -0.67 -38.08 54.19
C THR A 293 -1.15 -38.41 52.78
N VAL A 294 -1.67 -37.39 52.10
CA VAL A 294 -2.13 -37.44 50.71
C VAL A 294 -1.27 -36.51 49.90
N ARG A 295 -0.74 -36.99 48.77
CA ARG A 295 0.08 -36.18 47.86
C ARG A 295 -0.41 -36.30 46.42
N PRO A 296 -0.29 -35.24 45.61
CA PRO A 296 -0.62 -35.32 44.19
C PRO A 296 0.41 -36.18 43.45
N ASN A 297 -0.03 -37.06 42.55
CA ASN A 297 0.88 -37.82 41.72
C ASN A 297 1.42 -36.97 40.55
N LEU A 298 2.60 -36.37 40.71
CA LEU A 298 3.25 -35.54 39.70
C LEU A 298 3.72 -36.31 38.44
N HIS A 299 3.63 -37.65 38.43
CA HIS A 299 3.84 -38.44 37.21
C HIS A 299 2.60 -38.47 36.32
N PHE A 300 1.41 -38.16 36.87
CA PHE A 300 0.18 -38.10 36.09
C PHE A 300 0.14 -36.79 35.28
N PRO A 301 0.02 -36.83 33.93
CA PRO A 301 0.20 -35.64 33.09
C PRO A 301 -0.73 -34.46 33.45
N ALA A 302 -2.00 -34.72 33.75
CA ALA A 302 -2.94 -33.65 34.11
C ALA A 302 -2.63 -33.02 35.47
N VAL A 303 -2.22 -33.82 36.46
CA VAL A 303 -1.83 -33.36 37.80
C VAL A 303 -0.53 -32.57 37.72
N LYS A 304 0.44 -33.04 36.92
CA LYS A 304 1.69 -32.32 36.65
C LYS A 304 1.45 -30.96 35.99
N GLN A 305 0.54 -30.89 35.01
CA GLN A 305 0.19 -29.63 34.34
C GLN A 305 -0.48 -28.65 35.30
N ALA A 306 -1.41 -29.12 36.14
CA ALA A 306 -2.05 -28.29 37.16
C ALA A 306 -1.06 -27.79 38.20
N TYR A 307 -0.21 -28.66 38.73
CA TYR A 307 0.86 -28.28 39.67
C TYR A 307 1.80 -27.23 39.07
N LYS A 308 2.23 -27.42 37.81
CA LYS A 308 3.07 -26.43 37.12
C LYS A 308 2.36 -25.08 37.01
N ALA A 309 1.10 -25.05 36.58
CA ALA A 309 0.33 -23.81 36.46
C ALA A 309 0.20 -23.08 37.81
N VAL A 310 -0.07 -23.81 38.89
CA VAL A 310 -0.15 -23.26 40.25
C VAL A 310 1.21 -22.72 40.71
N ALA A 311 2.29 -23.46 40.44
CA ALA A 311 3.65 -23.01 40.76
C ALA A 311 4.04 -21.74 39.98
N ASP A 312 3.67 -21.66 38.70
CA ASP A 312 3.93 -20.48 37.85
C ASP A 312 3.15 -19.24 38.38
N LEU A 313 1.88 -19.40 38.77
CA LEU A 313 1.09 -18.32 39.38
C LEU A 313 1.64 -17.91 40.75
N ARG A 314 2.04 -18.87 41.59
CA ARG A 314 2.65 -18.60 42.90
C ARG A 314 3.96 -17.85 42.76
N ALA A 315 4.81 -18.24 41.81
CA ALA A 315 6.06 -17.53 41.51
C ALA A 315 5.79 -16.09 41.08
N TYR A 316 4.74 -15.85 40.28
CA TYR A 316 4.35 -14.51 39.85
C TYR A 316 3.89 -13.61 41.01
N LEU A 317 3.20 -14.17 42.00
CA LEU A 317 2.71 -13.47 43.19
C LEU A 317 3.75 -13.35 44.32
N THR A 318 5.03 -13.54 44.02
CA THR A 318 6.10 -13.37 45.01
C THR A 318 6.22 -11.91 45.41
N VAL A 319 6.04 -11.64 46.72
CA VAL A 319 6.11 -10.30 47.32
C VAL A 319 7.44 -9.62 47.00
N GLY A 320 7.40 -8.37 46.52
CA GLY A 320 8.58 -7.57 46.20
C GLY A 320 9.12 -7.73 44.76
N GLU A 321 8.55 -8.61 43.95
CA GLU A 321 8.86 -8.68 42.51
C GLU A 321 7.86 -7.91 41.62
N ARG A 322 6.75 -7.44 42.20
CA ARG A 322 5.67 -6.70 41.51
C ARG A 322 5.73 -5.20 41.84
N SER A 323 5.02 -4.39 41.05
CA SER A 323 4.87 -2.96 41.35
C SER A 323 4.01 -2.75 42.61
N GLU A 324 4.32 -1.70 43.39
CA GLU A 324 3.52 -1.32 44.59
C GLU A 324 2.04 -1.12 44.23
N SER A 325 1.76 -0.58 43.04
CA SER A 325 0.40 -0.39 42.53
C SER A 325 -0.35 -1.69 42.23
N PHE A 326 0.36 -2.76 41.88
CA PHE A 326 -0.23 -4.08 41.68
C PHE A 326 -0.53 -4.76 43.02
N GLU A 327 0.39 -4.65 43.98
CA GLU A 327 0.20 -5.19 45.34
C GLU A 327 -1.01 -4.54 46.03
N ASP A 328 -1.09 -3.20 46.00
CA ASP A 328 -2.23 -2.44 46.55
C ASP A 328 -3.56 -2.82 45.87
N TRP A 329 -3.54 -2.97 44.54
CA TRP A 329 -4.72 -3.38 43.79
C TRP A 329 -5.16 -4.81 44.15
N PHE A 330 -4.21 -5.74 44.28
CA PHE A 330 -4.51 -7.13 44.61
C PHE A 330 -5.17 -7.23 45.98
N GLU A 331 -4.58 -6.60 47.00
CA GLU A 331 -5.13 -6.59 48.36
C GLU A 331 -6.50 -5.89 48.43
N SER A 332 -6.68 -4.79 47.69
CA SER A 332 -7.99 -4.12 47.61
C SER A 332 -9.04 -4.92 46.86
N THR A 333 -8.66 -5.78 45.90
CA THR A 333 -9.60 -6.51 45.05
C THR A 333 -10.02 -7.83 45.67
N TYR A 334 -9.08 -8.55 46.27
CA TYR A 334 -9.30 -9.90 46.82
C TYR A 334 -9.39 -9.92 48.35
N GLU A 335 -9.22 -8.77 49.02
CA GLU A 335 -9.30 -8.59 50.49
C GLU A 335 -8.42 -9.59 51.27
N THR A 336 -7.30 -10.01 50.68
CA THR A 336 -6.41 -11.04 51.20
C THR A 336 -4.95 -10.72 50.85
N PRO A 337 -3.97 -11.12 51.69
CA PRO A 337 -2.56 -10.96 51.34
C PRO A 337 -2.22 -11.69 50.03
N MET A 338 -1.28 -11.12 49.27
CA MET A 338 -0.75 -11.72 48.03
C MET A 338 0.17 -12.93 48.32
N ASP A 339 -0.42 -13.99 48.88
CA ASP A 339 0.27 -15.23 49.24
C ASP A 339 -0.64 -16.43 49.01
N LEU A 340 -0.48 -17.12 47.87
CA LEU A 340 -1.24 -18.33 47.52
C LEU A 340 -1.01 -19.51 48.47
N ALA A 341 -0.01 -19.48 49.36
CA ALA A 341 0.12 -20.48 50.40
C ALA A 341 -0.95 -20.32 51.50
N LYS A 342 -1.65 -19.17 51.54
CA LYS A 342 -2.82 -18.96 52.41
C LYS A 342 -4.08 -19.46 51.73
N GLN A 343 -4.84 -20.29 52.44
CA GLN A 343 -6.11 -20.82 51.94
C GLN A 343 -7.10 -19.69 51.57
N ALA A 344 -7.15 -18.61 52.35
CA ALA A 344 -7.98 -17.45 52.05
C ALA A 344 -7.60 -16.75 50.73
N CYS A 345 -6.32 -16.76 50.35
CA CYS A 345 -5.87 -16.21 49.07
C CYS A 345 -6.21 -17.17 47.92
N TRP A 346 -6.00 -18.47 48.12
CA TRP A 346 -6.39 -19.50 47.16
C TRP A 346 -7.89 -19.43 46.83
N ASP A 347 -8.75 -19.42 47.85
CA ASP A 347 -10.22 -19.41 47.68
C ASP A 347 -10.75 -18.10 47.06
N ALA A 348 -10.01 -17.00 47.19
CA ALA A 348 -10.38 -15.71 46.59
C ALA A 348 -9.95 -15.59 45.13
N VAL A 349 -8.85 -16.25 44.74
CA VAL A 349 -8.21 -16.08 43.42
C VAL A 349 -8.57 -17.17 42.43
N ILE A 350 -8.78 -18.41 42.90
CA ILE A 350 -9.00 -19.62 42.11
C ILE A 350 -10.43 -20.12 42.27
#